data_AF-A0A6B3UK03-F1
#
_entry.id   AF-A0A6B3UK03-F1
#
_cell.length_a   1.000
_cell.length_b   1.000
_cell.length_c   1.000
_cell.angle_alpha   90.00
_cell.angle_beta   90.00
_cell.angle_gamma   90.00
#
_symmetry.space_group_name_H-M   'P 1'
#
loop_
_entity.id
_entity.type
_entity.pdbx_description
1 polymer ?
#
loop_
_entity_poly.entity_id
_entity_poly.type
_entity_poly.pdbx_seq_one_letter_code
_entity_poly.pdbx_strand_id
1 'polypeptide(L)'
;MARSRTTARLTLVPPAEEARAQAAPEAVDAPEPKAESPAQRIKRLQAEAQSLAREHVGLLQNLLKELAVVAEEIADGGDAYPVGAREIARRLAEDVPRTGQTLQAVLNKAF
;
A
#
# COMPACT_ATOMS: atom_id res chain seq x y z
N MET A 1 64.98 -4.88 -20.53
CA MET A 1 65.73 -3.81 -19.84
C MET A 1 65.93 -2.63 -20.78
N ALA A 2 65.92 -1.41 -20.24
CA ALA A 2 66.25 -0.11 -20.88
C ALA A 2 65.32 0.36 -22.02
N ARG A 3 64.34 1.23 -21.79
CA ARG A 3 64.39 2.70 -21.57
C ARG A 3 65.01 3.51 -22.72
N SER A 4 64.19 4.46 -23.20
CA SER A 4 64.52 5.85 -23.53
C SER A 4 64.86 6.23 -24.98
N ARG A 5 63.95 7.01 -25.60
CA ARG A 5 64.09 8.44 -26.00
C ARG A 5 63.10 8.72 -27.14
N THR A 6 62.07 9.53 -26.90
CA THR A 6 62.06 10.99 -27.12
C THR A 6 62.25 11.37 -28.59
N THR A 7 61.17 11.82 -29.23
CA THR A 7 61.21 13.04 -30.06
C THR A 7 59.79 13.55 -30.25
N ALA A 8 59.56 14.76 -29.77
CA ALA A 8 58.39 15.57 -30.04
C ALA A 8 58.31 15.95 -31.53
N ARG A 9 57.09 16.04 -32.06
CA ARG A 9 56.83 16.91 -33.21
C ARG A 9 55.52 17.67 -32.97
N LEU A 10 55.71 18.90 -32.50
CA LEU A 10 54.71 19.94 -32.46
C LEU A 10 54.45 20.40 -33.91
N THR A 11 53.19 20.40 -34.35
CA THR A 11 52.78 21.16 -35.55
C THR A 11 51.41 21.77 -35.32
N LEU A 12 51.43 23.07 -35.04
CA LEU A 12 50.48 24.15 -35.37
C LEU A 12 48.96 23.89 -35.29
N VAL A 13 48.35 24.58 -34.32
CA VAL A 13 46.99 25.19 -34.34
C VAL A 13 47.25 26.70 -34.65
N PRO A 14 46.44 27.50 -35.38
CA PRO A 14 44.97 27.70 -35.27
C PRO A 14 44.29 28.10 -36.64
N PRO A 15 43.11 28.76 -36.75
CA PRO A 15 42.06 29.11 -35.77
C PRO A 15 40.62 28.71 -36.18
N ALA A 16 39.71 29.00 -35.24
CA ALA A 16 38.27 28.81 -35.25
C ALA A 16 37.51 29.46 -36.43
N GLU A 17 36.44 28.83 -36.92
CA GLU A 17 35.11 29.49 -37.03
C GLU A 17 33.92 28.61 -37.45
N GLU A 18 34.10 27.45 -38.09
CA GLU A 18 32.96 26.80 -38.76
C GLU A 18 32.63 25.38 -38.25
N ALA A 19 32.04 25.29 -37.06
CA ALA A 19 31.23 24.12 -36.70
C ALA A 19 30.18 24.47 -35.64
N ARG A 20 29.55 25.64 -35.79
CA ARG A 20 28.40 26.05 -35.00
C ARG A 20 27.12 25.54 -35.65
N ALA A 21 26.96 24.21 -35.79
CA ALA A 21 25.66 23.60 -36.11
C ALA A 21 25.73 22.07 -36.07
N GLN A 22 25.58 21.49 -34.89
CA GLN A 22 24.60 20.42 -34.65
C GLN A 22 24.50 20.22 -33.14
N ALA A 23 23.41 20.78 -32.64
CA ALA A 23 23.04 20.84 -31.24
C ALA A 23 23.10 19.45 -30.60
N ALA A 24 23.83 19.36 -29.48
CA ALA A 24 23.48 18.40 -28.46
C ALA A 24 21.98 18.56 -28.15
N PRO A 25 21.20 17.50 -28.00
CA PRO A 25 19.87 17.66 -27.45
C PRO A 25 20.07 18.35 -26.10
N GLU A 26 19.60 19.59 -25.99
CA GLU A 26 19.46 20.27 -24.71
C GLU A 26 18.70 19.27 -23.85
N ALA A 27 19.41 18.70 -22.89
CA ALA A 27 18.81 17.94 -21.82
C ALA A 27 17.90 18.94 -21.13
N VAL A 28 16.62 18.89 -21.52
CA VAL A 28 15.54 19.58 -20.85
C VAL A 28 15.70 19.14 -19.41
N ASP A 29 16.15 20.06 -18.56
CA ASP A 29 16.20 19.91 -17.11
C ASP A 29 14.74 19.74 -16.67
N ALA A 30 14.24 18.52 -16.82
CA ALA A 30 12.98 18.12 -16.23
C ALA A 30 13.22 18.31 -14.72
N PRO A 31 12.42 19.15 -14.03
CA PRO A 31 12.65 19.40 -12.62
C PRO A 31 12.66 18.04 -11.92
N GLU A 32 13.82 17.69 -11.35
CA GLU A 32 13.95 16.44 -10.60
C GLU A 32 12.79 16.38 -9.60
N PRO A 33 12.07 15.25 -9.48
CA PRO A 33 10.93 15.15 -8.61
C PRO A 33 11.39 15.54 -7.20
N LYS A 34 10.92 16.69 -6.72
CA LYS A 34 11.27 17.22 -5.39
C LYS A 34 11.07 16.10 -4.38
N ALA A 35 12.15 15.70 -3.72
CA ALA A 35 12.12 14.66 -2.71
C ALA A 35 11.00 14.95 -1.69
N GLU A 36 10.21 13.92 -1.37
CA GLU A 36 9.09 14.04 -0.45
C GLU A 36 9.56 14.61 0.89
N SER A 37 8.92 15.68 1.35
CA SER A 37 9.23 16.23 2.68
C SER A 37 8.78 15.26 3.78
N PRO A 38 9.39 15.28 4.98
CA PRO A 38 8.95 14.46 6.10
C PRO A 38 7.45 14.60 6.43
N ALA A 39 6.89 15.81 6.31
CA ALA A 39 5.47 16.07 6.55
C ALA A 39 4.56 15.40 5.50
N GLN A 40 4.94 15.43 4.21
CA GLN A 40 4.21 14.73 3.16
C GLN A 40 4.27 13.21 3.36
N ARG A 41 5.44 12.70 3.76
CA ARG A 41 5.63 11.28 4.07
C ARG A 41 4.75 10.81 5.21
N ILE A 42 4.68 11.59 6.29
CA ILE A 42 3.81 11.27 7.44
C ILE A 42 2.35 11.21 7.00
N LYS A 43 1.86 12.21 6.23
CA LYS A 43 0.47 12.22 5.74
C LYS A 43 0.15 11.00 4.88
N ARG A 44 1.06 10.64 3.97
CA ARG A 44 0.92 9.47 3.10
C ARG A 44 0.83 8.18 3.92
N LEU A 45 1.75 7.99 4.87
CA LEU A 45 1.77 6.80 5.75
C LEU A 45 0.53 6.72 6.65
N GLN A 46 0.03 7.86 7.16
CA GLN A 46 -1.20 7.90 7.92
C GLN A 46 -2.42 7.50 7.08
N ALA A 47 -2.49 7.97 5.83
CA ALA A 47 -3.57 7.58 4.91
C ALA A 47 -3.50 6.08 4.57
N GLU A 48 -2.29 5.56 4.34
CA GLU A 48 -2.06 4.14 4.09
C GLU A 48 -2.48 3.28 5.28
N ALA A 49 -2.09 3.65 6.49
CA ALA A 49 -2.50 2.97 7.72
C ALA A 49 -4.03 3.00 7.92
N GLN A 50 -4.69 4.14 7.65
CA GLN A 50 -6.15 4.24 7.73
C GLN A 50 -6.85 3.37 6.68
N SER A 51 -6.30 3.30 5.45
CA SER A 51 -6.83 2.42 4.40
C SER A 51 -6.76 0.96 4.80
N LEU A 52 -5.59 0.50 5.27
CA LEU A 52 -5.40 -0.87 5.74
C LEU A 52 -6.30 -1.22 6.92
N ALA A 53 -6.49 -0.29 7.86
CA ALA A 53 -7.41 -0.48 8.98
C ALA A 53 -8.86 -0.66 8.51
N ARG A 54 -9.32 0.15 7.54
CA ARG A 54 -10.68 0.03 6.98
C ARG A 54 -10.89 -1.33 6.30
N GLU A 55 -9.90 -1.78 5.54
CA GLU A 55 -9.94 -3.11 4.90
C GLU A 55 -10.05 -4.22 5.94
N HIS A 56 -9.19 -4.22 6.95
CA HIS A 56 -9.16 -5.26 7.96
C HIS A 56 -10.46 -5.32 8.78
N VAL A 57 -11.04 -4.17 9.08
CA VAL A 57 -12.35 -4.12 9.75
C VAL A 57 -13.47 -4.59 8.82
N GLY A 58 -13.39 -4.33 7.51
CA GLY A 58 -14.29 -4.91 6.52
C GLY A 58 -14.27 -6.44 6.54
N LEU A 59 -13.08 -7.05 6.69
CA LEU A 59 -12.95 -8.51 6.86
C LEU A 59 -13.68 -9.00 8.13
N LEU A 60 -13.48 -8.31 9.26
CA LEU A 60 -14.19 -8.65 10.50
C LEU A 60 -15.72 -8.61 10.32
N GLN A 61 -16.25 -7.61 9.62
CA GLN A 61 -17.70 -7.54 9.38
C GLN A 61 -18.23 -8.72 8.56
N ASN A 62 -17.47 -9.18 7.57
CA ASN A 62 -17.86 -10.36 6.79
C ASN A 62 -17.81 -11.62 7.65
N LEU A 63 -16.77 -11.78 8.46
CA LEU A 63 -16.66 -12.89 9.42
C LEU A 63 -17.80 -12.91 10.43
N LEU A 64 -18.26 -11.76 10.92
CA LEU A 64 -19.42 -11.70 11.82
C LEU A 64 -20.71 -12.16 11.11
N LYS A 65 -20.91 -11.80 9.85
CA LYS A 65 -22.07 -12.27 9.07
C LYS A 65 -22.02 -13.78 8.86
N GLU A 66 -20.87 -14.30 8.45
CA GLU A 66 -20.65 -15.74 8.26
C GLU A 66 -20.83 -16.50 9.58
N LEU A 67 -20.29 -15.98 10.69
CA LEU A 67 -20.46 -16.56 12.01
C LEU A 67 -21.93 -16.65 12.41
N ALA A 68 -22.73 -15.61 12.14
CA ALA A 68 -24.16 -15.64 12.44
C ALA A 68 -24.89 -16.76 11.68
N VAL A 69 -24.58 -16.92 10.39
CA VAL A 69 -25.15 -17.99 9.55
C VAL A 69 -24.78 -19.37 10.09
N VAL A 70 -23.49 -19.62 10.32
CA VAL A 70 -23.01 -20.92 10.84
C VAL A 70 -23.59 -21.19 12.24
N ALA A 71 -23.73 -20.16 13.07
CA ALA A 71 -24.34 -20.30 14.39
C ALA A 71 -25.82 -20.68 14.31
N GLU A 72 -26.57 -20.12 13.36
CA GLU A 72 -27.96 -20.49 13.10
C GLU A 72 -28.07 -21.95 12.61
N GLU A 73 -27.22 -22.36 11.66
CA GLU A 73 -27.16 -23.75 11.17
C GLU A 73 -26.88 -24.76 12.29
N ILE A 74 -25.95 -24.46 13.20
CA ILE A 74 -25.63 -25.33 14.36
C ILE A 74 -26.79 -25.33 15.36
N ALA A 75 -27.42 -24.18 15.62
CA ALA A 75 -28.55 -24.08 16.54
C ALA A 75 -29.75 -24.93 16.07
N ASP A 76 -29.96 -25.00 14.75
CA ASP A 76 -31.07 -25.71 14.11
C ASP A 76 -30.76 -27.16 13.73
N GLY A 77 -29.50 -27.59 13.81
CA GLY A 77 -29.04 -28.93 13.42
C GLY A 77 -29.56 -30.11 14.26
N GLY A 78 -30.51 -29.88 15.19
CA GLY A 78 -31.19 -30.93 15.95
C GLY A 78 -30.22 -31.85 16.69
N ASP A 79 -30.53 -33.15 16.72
CA ASP A 79 -29.77 -34.15 17.48
C ASP A 79 -28.37 -34.45 16.93
N ALA A 80 -27.99 -33.88 15.78
CA ALA A 80 -26.62 -33.98 15.27
C ALA A 80 -25.61 -33.19 16.14
N TYR A 81 -26.08 -32.22 16.91
CA TYR A 81 -25.24 -31.37 17.77
C TYR A 81 -25.64 -31.50 19.25
N PRO A 82 -24.70 -31.51 20.20
CA PRO A 82 -25.02 -31.54 21.62
C PRO A 82 -25.83 -30.30 22.05
N VAL A 83 -26.74 -30.48 23.01
CA VAL A 83 -27.62 -29.40 23.52
C VAL A 83 -26.82 -28.14 23.91
N GLY A 84 -25.69 -28.30 24.59
CA GLY A 84 -24.85 -27.16 25.00
C GLY A 84 -24.23 -26.40 23.83
N ALA A 85 -23.86 -27.08 22.75
CA ALA A 85 -23.34 -26.44 21.54
C ALA A 85 -24.44 -25.64 20.83
N ARG A 86 -25.66 -26.21 20.73
CA ARG A 86 -26.82 -25.53 20.12
C ARG A 86 -27.23 -24.28 20.90
N GLU A 87 -27.18 -24.33 22.23
CA GLU A 87 -27.52 -23.19 23.07
C GLU A 87 -26.51 -22.04 22.92
N ILE A 88 -25.22 -22.34 22.87
CA ILE A 88 -24.18 -21.34 22.59
C ILE A 88 -24.36 -20.75 21.20
N ALA A 89 -24.59 -21.61 20.21
CA ALA A 89 -24.81 -21.22 18.82
C ALA A 89 -26.05 -20.32 18.67
N ARG A 90 -27.16 -20.63 19.34
CA ARG A 90 -28.36 -19.80 19.34
C ARG A 90 -28.10 -18.39 19.88
N ARG A 91 -27.39 -18.29 21.01
CA ARG A 91 -26.99 -16.99 21.56
C ARG A 91 -26.10 -16.20 20.61
N LEU A 92 -25.14 -16.88 19.96
CA LEU A 92 -24.30 -16.24 18.96
C LEU A 92 -25.11 -15.74 17.76
N ALA A 93 -26.06 -16.53 17.25
CA ALA A 93 -26.94 -16.13 16.14
C ALA A 93 -27.79 -14.88 16.49
N GLU A 94 -28.17 -14.71 17.76
CA GLU A 94 -28.90 -13.53 18.24
C GLU A 94 -27.98 -12.31 18.46
N ASP A 95 -26.81 -12.51 19.09
CA ASP A 95 -25.94 -11.42 19.54
C ASP A 95 -25.03 -10.86 18.44
N VAL A 96 -24.52 -11.73 17.56
CA VAL A 96 -23.53 -11.37 16.53
C VAL A 96 -24.08 -10.34 15.53
N PRO A 97 -25.32 -10.47 15.00
CA PRO A 97 -25.88 -9.47 14.09
C PRO A 97 -25.95 -8.07 14.71
N ARG A 98 -26.39 -7.98 15.98
CA ARG A 98 -26.44 -6.73 16.74
C ARG A 98 -25.06 -6.14 16.96
N THR A 99 -24.07 -6.99 17.25
CA THR A 99 -22.67 -6.60 17.42
C THR A 99 -22.10 -6.04 16.13
N GLY A 100 -22.36 -6.69 14.98
CA GLY A 100 -21.97 -6.21 13.66
C GLY A 100 -22.58 -4.85 13.30
N GLN A 101 -23.87 -4.63 13.59
CA GLN A 101 -24.53 -3.33 13.38
C GLN A 101 -23.92 -2.23 14.25
N THR A 102 -23.62 -2.54 15.51
CA THR A 102 -22.97 -1.59 16.44
C THR A 102 -21.58 -1.22 15.94
N LEU A 103 -20.80 -2.21 15.49
CA LEU A 103 -19.50 -1.98 14.87
C LEU A 103 -19.61 -1.07 13.64
N GLN A 104 -20.55 -1.34 12.73
CA GLN A 104 -20.76 -0.50 11.55
C GLN A 104 -21.11 0.95 11.91
N ALA A 105 -21.95 1.17 12.93
CA ALA A 105 -22.29 2.51 13.39
C ALA A 105 -21.08 3.28 13.95
N VAL A 106 -20.21 2.60 14.70
CA VAL A 106 -18.97 3.20 15.22
C VAL A 106 -18.03 3.57 14.08
N LEU A 107 -17.89 2.69 13.09
CA LEU A 107 -17.01 2.92 11.93
C LEU A 107 -17.50 4.09 11.09
N ASN A 108 -18.80 4.17 10.79
CA ASN A 108 -19.38 5.29 10.04
C ASN A 108 -19.15 6.66 10.71
N LYS A 109 -18.89 6.70 12.02
CA LYS A 109 -18.58 7.93 12.75
C LYS A 109 -17.08 8.23 12.76
N ALA A 110 -16.24 7.19 12.79
CA ALA A 110 -14.78 7.33 12.90
C ALA A 110 -14.11 7.71 11.56
N PHE A 111 -14.82 7.56 10.46
CA PHE A 111 -14.29 7.49 9.11
C PHE A 111 -15.09 8.29 8.10
#